data_AF-A0A348WJD3-F1
#
_entry.id   AF-A0A348WJD3-F1
#
_cell.length_a   1.000
_cell.length_b   1.000
_cell.length_c   1.000
_cell.angle_alpha   90.00
_cell.angle_beta   90.00
_cell.angle_gamma   90.00
#
_symmetry.space_group_name_H-M   'P 1'
#
loop_
_entity.id
_entity.type
_entity.pdbx_description
1 polymer ?
#
loop_
_entity_poly.entity_id
_entity_poly.type
_entity_poly.pdbx_seq_one_letter_code
_entity_poly.pdbx_strand_id
1 'polypeptide(L)'
;TKKFEEVIRAPLGQLAEEVGARSLKGEIVVLIDRGTAITVDEAHIEARLRVALESASVRDAADKVAQETGWKRRQVYQMALQIEKGE
;
A
#
# COMPACT_ATOMS: atom_id res chain seq x y z
N THR A 1 -0.85 3.69 39.22
CA THR A 1 0.19 3.87 38.17
C THR A 1 1.40 3.05 38.55
N LYS A 2 1.82 2.12 37.69
CA LYS A 2 3.07 1.38 37.92
C LYS A 2 4.18 2.44 37.87
N LYS A 3 5.12 2.41 38.82
CA LYS A 3 6.09 3.51 39.04
C LYS A 3 7.03 3.80 37.83
N PHE A 4 6.92 3.01 36.75
CA PHE A 4 7.73 3.03 35.53
C PHE A 4 6.90 2.66 34.29
N GLU A 5 5.82 3.38 34.02
CA GLU A 5 5.03 3.22 32.79
C GLU A 5 5.32 4.40 31.85
N GLU A 6 5.69 4.09 30.60
CA GLU A 6 5.98 5.07 29.54
C GLU A 6 5.09 4.74 28.34
N VAL A 7 4.48 5.78 27.75
CA VAL A 7 3.65 5.64 26.54
C VAL A 7 4.25 6.53 25.46
N ILE A 8 4.64 5.91 24.34
CA ILE A 8 5.18 6.61 23.16
C ILE A 8 4.16 6.47 22.02
N ARG A 9 3.80 7.59 21.39
CA ARG A 9 2.87 7.60 20.25
C ARG A 9 3.47 8.35 19.08
N ALA A 10 3.80 7.61 18.02
CA ALA A 10 4.38 8.14 16.79
C ALA A 10 4.01 7.24 15.60
N PRO A 11 4.18 7.71 14.35
CA PRO A 11 4.17 6.84 13.17
C PRO A 11 5.16 5.68 13.32
N LEU A 12 4.82 4.52 12.74
CA LEU A 12 5.58 3.27 12.94
C LEU A 12 7.09 3.41 12.62
N GLY A 13 7.43 4.16 11.57
CA GLY A 13 8.83 4.41 11.20
C GLY A 13 9.60 5.21 12.25
N GLN A 14 9.01 6.27 12.78
CA GLN A 14 9.62 7.08 13.84
C GLN A 14 9.75 6.28 15.14
N LEU A 15 8.74 5.48 15.48
CA LEU A 15 8.80 4.61 16.65
C LEU A 15 9.96 3.60 16.55
N ALA A 16 10.20 3.05 15.35
CA ALA A 16 11.31 2.13 15.11
C ALA A 16 12.68 2.82 15.29
N GLU A 17 12.84 4.04 14.79
CA GLU A 17 14.05 4.84 14.95
C GLU A 17 14.30 5.20 16.42
N GLU A 18 13.29 5.75 17.11
CA GLU A 18 13.39 6.18 18.50
C GLU A 18 13.67 5.02 19.46
N VAL A 19 12.94 3.90 19.30
CA VAL A 19 13.13 2.72 20.16
C VAL A 19 14.43 1.99 19.80
N GLY A 20 14.82 1.97 18.53
CA GLY A 20 16.09 1.37 18.09
C GLY A 20 17.33 2.06 18.69
N ALA A 21 17.25 3.36 18.98
CA ALA A 21 18.31 4.11 19.65
C ALA A 21 18.35 3.91 21.19
N ARG A 22 17.38 3.19 21.78
CA ARG A 22 17.20 3.06 23.24
C ARG A 22 17.32 1.61 23.68
N SER A 23 17.87 1.39 24.87
CA SER A 23 17.80 0.08 25.54
C SER A 23 16.61 0.06 26.49
N LEU A 24 15.47 -0.46 26.01
CA LEU A 24 14.29 -0.70 26.82
C LEU A 24 14.37 -2.08 27.47
N LYS A 25 13.94 -2.20 28.74
CA LYS A 25 13.91 -3.47 29.48
C LYS A 25 12.52 -3.73 30.02
N GLY A 26 12.08 -4.98 29.98
CA GLY A 26 10.78 -5.42 30.47
C GLY A 26 9.80 -5.74 29.33
N GLU A 27 8.51 -5.73 29.66
CA GLU A 27 7.43 -6.00 28.70
C GLU A 27 7.10 -4.73 27.91
N ILE A 28 6.96 -4.86 26.59
CA ILE A 28 6.60 -3.77 25.68
C ILE A 28 5.30 -4.16 24.98
N VAL A 29 4.29 -3.29 25.05
CA VAL A 29 3.02 -3.45 24.33
C VAL A 29 3.03 -2.49 23.14
N VAL A 30 2.88 -3.02 21.92
CA VAL A 30 2.80 -2.23 20.69
C VAL A 30 1.38 -2.30 20.15
N LEU A 31 0.74 -1.13 20.00
CA LEU A 31 -0.56 -0.99 19.36
C LEU A 31 -0.36 -0.38 17.97
N ILE A 32 -0.69 -1.16 16.94
CA ILE A 32 -0.57 -0.73 15.54
C ILE A 32 -1.99 -0.51 15.01
N ASP A 33 -2.27 0.71 14.56
CA ASP A 33 -3.53 1.01 13.87
C ASP A 33 -3.51 0.43 12.45
N ARG A 34 -4.68 0.30 11.82
CA ARG A 34 -4.77 -0.13 10.43
C ARG A 34 -3.92 0.79 9.54
N GLY A 35 -3.23 0.20 8.55
CA GLY A 35 -2.64 1.01 7.48
C GLY A 35 -3.72 1.87 6.84
N THR A 36 -3.40 3.12 6.52
CA THR A 36 -4.27 3.92 5.67
C THR A 36 -4.42 3.15 4.36
N ALA A 37 -5.65 2.89 3.93
CA ALA A 37 -5.86 2.32 2.61
C ALA A 37 -5.12 3.24 1.63
N ILE A 38 -4.13 2.70 0.93
CA ILE A 38 -3.48 3.42 -0.16
C ILE A 38 -4.64 3.82 -1.05
N THR A 39 -4.93 5.11 -1.15
CA THR A 39 -5.84 5.61 -2.17
C THR A 39 -5.25 5.06 -3.46
N VAL A 40 -5.94 4.09 -4.06
CA VAL A 40 -5.51 3.51 -5.31
C VAL A 40 -5.57 4.65 -6.32
N ASP A 41 -4.42 5.24 -6.58
CA ASP A 41 -4.23 6.35 -7.49
C ASP A 41 -3.90 5.80 -8.88
N GLU A 42 -3.90 6.67 -9.88
CA GLU A 42 -3.65 6.26 -11.26
C GLU A 42 -2.28 5.58 -11.41
N ALA A 43 -1.26 6.07 -10.70
CA ALA A 43 0.08 5.50 -10.71
C ALA A 43 0.12 4.05 -10.18
N HIS A 44 -0.62 3.76 -9.11
CA HIS A 44 -0.75 2.40 -8.60
C HIS A 44 -1.43 1.48 -9.62
N ILE A 45 -2.47 1.95 -10.30
CA ILE A 45 -3.17 1.16 -11.32
C ILE A 45 -2.27 0.92 -12.53
N GLU A 46 -1.56 1.94 -13.00
CA GLU A 46 -0.62 1.84 -14.10
C GLU A 46 0.46 0.79 -13.82
N ALA A 47 1.05 0.82 -12.61
CA ALA A 47 2.04 -0.18 -12.20
C ALA A 47 1.47 -1.60 -12.20
N ARG A 48 0.24 -1.79 -11.70
CA ARG A 48 -0.45 -3.10 -11.72
C ARG A 48 -0.81 -3.55 -13.14
N LEU A 49 -1.21 -2.62 -14.00
CA LEU A 49 -1.51 -2.89 -15.40
C LEU A 49 -0.28 -3.33 -16.18
N ARG A 50 0.87 -2.66 -16.01
CA ARG A 50 2.13 -3.07 -16.65
C ARG A 50 2.48 -4.51 -16.34
N VAL A 51 2.43 -4.91 -15.06
CA VAL A 51 2.68 -6.29 -14.63
C VAL A 51 1.65 -7.26 -15.20
N ALA A 52 0.37 -6.89 -15.22
CA ALA A 52 -0.69 -7.76 -15.74
C ALA A 52 -0.57 -7.99 -17.26
N LEU A 53 -0.19 -6.95 -18.01
CA LEU A 53 -0.02 -7.00 -19.47
C LEU A 53 1.15 -7.88 -19.93
N GLU A 54 2.11 -8.19 -19.07
CA GLU A 54 3.21 -9.12 -19.40
C GLU A 54 2.71 -10.56 -19.66
N SER A 55 1.56 -10.93 -19.09
CA SER A 55 1.09 -12.33 -19.07
C SER A 55 -0.37 -12.50 -19.52
N ALA A 56 -1.10 -11.41 -19.72
CA ALA A 56 -2.54 -11.43 -20.01
C ALA A 56 -2.90 -10.46 -21.14
N SER A 57 -4.02 -10.72 -21.81
CA SER A 57 -4.56 -9.77 -22.79
C SER A 57 -4.95 -8.45 -22.13
N VAL A 58 -4.99 -7.35 -22.89
CA VAL A 58 -5.44 -6.03 -22.39
C VAL A 58 -6.79 -6.10 -21.70
N ARG A 59 -7.69 -6.91 -22.24
CA ARG A 59 -9.03 -7.12 -21.67
C ARG A 59 -8.96 -7.77 -20.30
N ASP A 60 -8.20 -8.86 -20.18
CA ASP A 60 -8.10 -9.64 -18.95
C ASP A 60 -7.31 -8.90 -17.87
N ALA A 61 -6.24 -8.22 -18.26
CA ALA A 61 -5.47 -7.34 -17.39
C ALA A 61 -6.34 -6.22 -16.81
N ALA A 62 -7.13 -5.55 -17.65
CA ALA A 62 -8.03 -4.50 -17.20
C ALA A 62 -9.13 -5.02 -16.26
N ASP A 63 -9.65 -6.22 -16.52
CA ASP A 63 -10.66 -6.85 -15.65
C ASP A 63 -10.11 -7.21 -14.29
N LYS A 64 -8.94 -7.85 -14.25
CA LYS A 64 -8.27 -8.22 -13.02
C LYS A 64 -7.94 -7.00 -12.18
N VAL A 65 -7.33 -5.97 -12.78
CA VAL A 65 -6.94 -4.76 -12.06
C VAL A 65 -8.15 -3.96 -11.60
N ALA A 66 -9.23 -3.86 -12.40
CA ALA A 66 -10.46 -3.20 -11.97
C ALA A 66 -11.13 -3.89 -10.77
N GLN A 67 -11.12 -5.23 -10.73
CA GLN A 67 -11.64 -5.99 -9.58
C GLN A 67 -10.79 -5.81 -8.32
N GLU A 68 -9.47 -5.82 -8.46
CA GLU A 68 -8.54 -5.66 -7.33
C GLU A 68 -8.56 -4.25 -6.74
N THR A 69 -8.74 -3.23 -7.59
CA THR A 69 -8.63 -1.81 -7.22
C THR A 69 -9.97 -1.14 -6.95
N GLY A 70 -11.07 -1.75 -7.38
CA GLY A 70 -12.42 -1.17 -7.31
C GLY A 70 -12.68 -0.05 -8.32
N TRP A 71 -11.73 0.23 -9.22
CA TRP A 71 -11.91 1.26 -10.26
C TRP A 71 -12.83 0.81 -11.38
N LYS A 72 -13.44 1.78 -12.08
CA LYS A 72 -14.32 1.48 -13.22
C LYS A 72 -13.50 0.80 -14.31
N ARG A 73 -13.90 -0.42 -14.70
CA ARG A 73 -13.31 -1.18 -15.82
C ARG A 73 -13.01 -0.33 -17.05
N ARG A 74 -13.92 0.58 -17.42
CA ARG A 74 -13.74 1.48 -18.57
C ARG A 74 -12.49 2.36 -18.45
N GLN A 75 -12.22 2.92 -17.27
CA GLN A 75 -11.05 3.78 -17.04
C GLN A 75 -9.76 2.94 -17.08
N VAL A 76 -9.75 1.82 -16.37
CA VAL A 76 -8.62 0.88 -16.33
C VAL A 76 -8.29 0.35 -17.74
N TYR A 77 -9.30 0.03 -18.55
CA TYR A 77 -9.11 -0.45 -19.92
C TYR A 77 -8.53 0.61 -20.85
N GLN A 78 -8.95 1.88 -20.74
CA GLN A 78 -8.38 2.96 -21.54
C GLN A 78 -6.89 3.16 -21.20
N MET A 79 -6.56 3.15 -19.91
CA MET A 79 -5.18 3.26 -19.45
C MET A 79 -4.33 2.07 -19.91
N ALA A 80 -4.88 0.85 -19.87
CA ALA A 80 -4.20 -0.34 -20.41
C ALA A 80 -3.89 -0.22 -21.91
N LEU A 81 -4.80 0.36 -22.69
CA LEU A 81 -4.58 0.63 -24.12
C LEU A 81 -3.50 1.69 -24.38
N GLN A 82 -3.37 2.70 -23.51
CA GLN A 82 -2.30 3.70 -23.61
C GLN A 82 -0.94 3.05 -23.33
N ILE A 83 -0.85 2.25 -22.27
CA ILE A 83 0.36 1.50 -21.91
C ILE A 83 0.79 0.55 -23.04
N GLU A 84 -0.14 -0.18 -23.65
CA GLU A 84 0.15 -1.08 -24.78
C GLU A 84 0.67 -0.33 -26.01
N LYS A 85 0.18 0.89 -26.23
CA LYS A 85 0.65 1.78 -27.32
C LYS A 85 1.99 2.46 -27.03
N GLY A 86 2.50 2.38 -25.79
CA GLY A 86 3.74 3.03 -25.37
C GLY A 86 3.60 4.53 -25.10
N GLU A 87 2.39 5.01 -24.83
CA GLU A 87 2.11 6.35 -24.27
C GLU A 87 2.11 6.31 -22.75
#